data_AF-A0A954YBA0-F1
#
_entry.id   AF-A0A954YBA0-F1
#
_cell.length_a   1.000
_cell.length_b   1.000
_cell.length_c   1.000
_cell.angle_alpha   90.00
_cell.angle_beta   90.00
_cell.angle_gamma   90.00
#
_symmetry.space_group_name_H-M   'P 1'
#
loop_
_entity.id
_entity.type
_entity.pdbx_description
1 polymer ?
#
loop_
_entity_poly.entity_id
_entity_poly.type
_entity_poly.pdbx_seq_one_letter_code
_entity_poly.pdbx_strand_id
1 'polypeptide(L)'
;MKRLDAIFRNFRLLLAQVSKQLETTRRLLGERSDELTRGLQSSENYIDTQRAMIENDCYSLIARNQEADDETISVLRAVIIVVGNLERISDYSINTVRQARQLQDAQRLRRYEYGEYFELLATGVSLVEEALIGRDSEMAMRICRIEEKLDDLYRNDYLEILHELRDSSEPEPLVLSMFCLHYLERMGDALLNIGEAILSAAVGERLKVQQYGMLDKALSSGGGLARPIDDVDVSSIWGTKSGVRVGAAQATTPEGPRRVLFKEGDPEKLRKELASLERWEEIAPGLAPRVVEYQQKETEAALLLQFLEGRTFQDVLMNSEPPMCEQARTRIEQTVEGIWDRTRESELINAHYARQMSDRLEDVFRLHPRFRGSDVQIGAVKAPSFASLLSQARGLDEELPAPFSVFIHGDFNIDNILYDSLTDRLHFIDVYRSRRQDYVQDVSVFLVSIFRLPVAEPRIRANLNRAARGFMSFARRFARERDDATFEARLGLGLARSFTTSTRFETDSDFANVMRQRATLLLETLLEHHGSPWADYHVPDDVLIY
;
A
#
# COMPACT_ATOMS: atom_id res chain seq x y z
N MET A 1 -32.76 17.92 1.33
CA MET A 1 -33.65 17.56 0.21
C MET A 1 -33.67 18.59 -0.93
N LYS A 2 -34.36 19.74 -0.86
CA LYS A 2 -34.54 20.65 -2.04
C LYS A 2 -33.30 21.03 -2.86
N ARG A 3 -32.12 21.18 -2.23
CA ARG A 3 -30.85 21.47 -2.92
C ARG A 3 -30.19 20.24 -3.55
N LEU A 4 -30.27 19.09 -2.89
CA LEU A 4 -29.81 17.81 -3.45
C LEU A 4 -30.64 17.45 -4.69
N ASP A 5 -31.96 17.68 -4.64
CA ASP A 5 -32.83 17.51 -5.80
C ASP A 5 -32.44 18.42 -6.96
N ALA A 6 -31.92 19.62 -6.67
CA ALA A 6 -31.46 20.54 -7.71
C ALA A 6 -30.16 20.05 -8.37
N ILE A 7 -29.21 19.55 -7.57
CA ILE A 7 -27.99 18.90 -8.05
C ILE A 7 -28.36 17.73 -8.97
N PHE A 8 -29.25 16.83 -8.53
CA PHE A 8 -29.66 15.68 -9.33
C PHE A 8 -30.45 16.05 -10.60
N ARG A 9 -31.19 17.17 -10.60
CA ARG A 9 -31.80 17.67 -11.85
C ARG A 9 -30.76 18.12 -12.86
N ASN A 10 -29.77 18.92 -12.43
CA ASN A 10 -28.70 19.38 -13.32
C ASN A 10 -27.84 18.21 -13.80
N PHE A 11 -27.57 17.24 -12.92
CA PHE A 11 -26.89 16.01 -13.25
C PHE A 11 -27.57 15.20 -14.36
N ARG A 12 -28.90 15.03 -14.30
CA ARG A 12 -29.67 14.37 -15.37
C ARG A 12 -29.57 15.11 -16.70
N LEU A 13 -29.60 16.44 -16.68
CA LEU A 13 -29.44 17.25 -17.89
C LEU A 13 -28.06 17.07 -18.51
N LEU A 14 -27.01 17.02 -17.67
CA LEU A 14 -25.65 16.74 -18.10
C LEU A 14 -25.54 15.35 -18.75
N LEU A 15 -26.08 14.31 -18.11
CA LEU A 15 -26.11 12.95 -18.66
C LEU A 15 -26.80 12.90 -20.03
N ALA A 16 -27.99 13.48 -20.15
CA ALA A 16 -28.73 13.53 -21.41
C ALA A 16 -27.94 14.23 -22.52
N GLN A 17 -27.18 15.28 -22.17
CA GLN A 17 -26.34 16.00 -23.11
C GLN A 17 -25.15 15.16 -23.58
N VAL A 18 -24.48 14.44 -22.67
CA VAL A 18 -23.38 13.53 -23.00
C VAL A 18 -23.87 12.37 -23.87
N SER A 19 -25.03 11.76 -23.55
CA SER A 19 -25.63 10.72 -24.40
C SER A 19 -25.93 11.23 -25.81
N LYS A 20 -26.49 12.44 -25.94
CA LYS A 20 -26.73 13.07 -27.24
C LYS A 20 -25.43 13.33 -28.00
N GLN A 21 -24.37 13.71 -27.29
CA GLN A 21 -23.05 13.96 -27.87
C GLN A 21 -22.42 12.68 -28.40
N LEU A 22 -22.50 11.56 -27.67
CA LEU A 22 -22.05 10.25 -28.14
C LEU A 22 -22.77 9.85 -29.43
N GLU A 23 -24.09 9.98 -29.48
CA GLU A 23 -24.87 9.68 -30.70
C GLU A 23 -24.50 10.60 -31.87
N THR A 24 -24.27 11.88 -31.59
CA THR A 24 -23.84 12.85 -32.62
C THR A 24 -22.44 12.52 -33.15
N THR A 25 -21.52 12.14 -32.28
CA THR A 25 -20.16 11.69 -32.64
C THR A 25 -20.21 10.44 -33.51
N ARG A 26 -21.01 9.43 -33.12
CA ARG A 26 -21.22 8.20 -33.89
C ARG A 26 -21.70 8.51 -35.31
N ARG A 27 -22.66 9.42 -35.45
CA ARG A 27 -23.14 9.88 -36.77
C ARG A 27 -22.05 10.58 -37.56
N LEU A 28 -21.31 11.49 -36.94
CA LEU A 28 -20.23 12.26 -37.58
C LEU A 28 -19.04 11.40 -38.06
N LEU A 29 -18.87 10.20 -37.52
CA LEU A 29 -17.91 9.21 -38.03
C LEU A 29 -18.39 8.54 -39.33
N GLY A 30 -19.70 8.43 -39.54
CA GLY A 30 -20.29 7.84 -40.74
C GLY A 30 -20.60 8.84 -41.85
N GLU A 31 -20.88 10.10 -41.51
CA GLU A 31 -21.24 11.17 -42.45
C GLU A 31 -20.55 12.50 -42.10
N ARG A 32 -20.15 13.25 -43.12
CA ARG A 32 -19.66 14.63 -42.92
C ARG A 32 -20.83 15.58 -42.81
N SER A 33 -20.92 16.28 -41.67
CA SER A 33 -21.88 17.38 -41.47
C SER A 33 -21.27 18.54 -40.69
N ASP A 34 -21.10 19.68 -41.35
CA ASP A 34 -20.57 20.90 -40.73
C ASP A 34 -21.54 21.53 -39.73
N GLU A 35 -22.84 21.27 -39.89
CA GLU A 35 -23.87 21.70 -38.93
C GLU A 35 -23.77 20.91 -37.62
N LEU A 36 -23.73 19.57 -37.71
CA LEU A 36 -23.56 18.71 -36.54
C LEU A 36 -22.23 18.97 -35.84
N THR A 37 -21.16 19.24 -36.59
CA THR A 37 -19.85 19.54 -36.01
C THR A 37 -19.85 20.86 -35.21
N ARG A 38 -20.48 21.92 -35.74
CA ARG A 38 -20.63 23.19 -35.00
C ARG A 38 -21.50 23.01 -33.75
N GLY A 39 -22.57 22.21 -33.87
CA GLY A 39 -23.41 21.84 -32.72
C GLY A 39 -22.60 21.15 -31.62
N LEU A 40 -21.73 20.20 -32.00
CA LEU A 40 -20.86 19.47 -31.07
C LEU A 40 -19.91 20.41 -30.31
N GLN A 41 -19.25 21.33 -31.02
CA GLN A 41 -18.35 22.31 -30.40
C GLN A 41 -19.10 23.25 -29.44
N SER A 42 -20.31 23.67 -29.78
CA SER A 42 -21.11 24.52 -28.88
C SER A 42 -21.55 23.79 -27.60
N SER A 43 -21.66 22.45 -27.65
CA SER A 43 -22.03 21.65 -26.48
C SER A 43 -20.92 21.47 -25.45
N GLU A 44 -19.65 21.58 -25.84
CA GLU A 44 -18.47 21.53 -24.97
C GLU A 44 -18.59 22.56 -23.83
N ASN A 45 -18.71 23.84 -24.20
CA ASN A 45 -18.86 24.94 -23.25
C ASN A 45 -20.07 24.77 -22.30
N TYR A 46 -21.15 24.17 -22.80
CA TYR A 46 -22.34 23.92 -21.98
C TYR A 46 -22.08 22.83 -20.94
N ILE A 47 -21.45 21.73 -21.33
CA ILE A 47 -21.07 20.62 -20.45
C ILE A 47 -20.11 21.11 -19.35
N ASP A 48 -19.08 21.89 -19.71
CA ASP A 48 -18.13 22.46 -18.75
C ASP A 48 -18.82 23.35 -17.72
N THR A 49 -19.74 24.21 -18.19
CA THR A 49 -20.49 25.12 -17.33
C THR A 49 -21.40 24.34 -16.37
N GLN A 50 -22.09 23.30 -16.88
CA GLN A 50 -22.93 22.44 -16.04
C GLN A 50 -22.11 21.66 -15.01
N ARG A 51 -20.95 21.11 -15.41
CA ARG A 51 -20.02 20.44 -14.49
C ARG A 51 -19.62 21.39 -13.35
N ALA A 52 -19.11 22.57 -13.70
CA ALA A 52 -18.66 23.55 -12.71
C ALA A 52 -19.79 24.00 -11.77
N MET A 53 -21.02 24.14 -12.29
CA MET A 53 -22.19 24.45 -11.47
C MET A 53 -22.48 23.32 -10.47
N ILE A 54 -22.53 22.07 -10.93
CA ILE A 54 -22.78 20.89 -10.08
C ILE A 54 -21.70 20.73 -9.02
N GLU A 55 -20.42 20.86 -9.39
CA GLU A 55 -19.28 20.78 -8.47
C GLU A 55 -19.37 21.84 -7.38
N ASN A 56 -19.62 23.10 -7.75
CA ASN A 56 -19.76 24.20 -6.80
C ASN A 56 -20.95 24.01 -5.85
N ASP A 57 -22.08 23.49 -6.34
CA ASP A 57 -23.24 23.18 -5.52
C ASP A 57 -22.94 22.04 -4.54
N CYS A 58 -22.21 21.00 -4.97
CA CYS A 58 -21.78 19.90 -4.12
C CYS A 58 -20.82 20.38 -3.03
N TYR A 59 -19.75 21.12 -3.38
CA TYR A 59 -18.82 21.70 -2.41
C TYR A 59 -19.51 22.63 -1.43
N SER A 60 -20.45 23.46 -1.91
CA SER A 60 -21.24 24.34 -1.06
C SER A 60 -22.11 23.59 -0.07
N LEU A 61 -22.64 22.42 -0.46
CA LEU A 61 -23.46 21.59 0.43
C LEU A 61 -22.58 20.89 1.49
N ILE A 62 -21.44 20.33 1.07
CA ILE A 62 -20.45 19.70 1.96
C ILE A 62 -19.93 20.72 3.00
N ALA A 63 -19.57 21.94 2.57
CA ALA A 63 -18.99 22.95 3.44
C ALA A 63 -19.99 23.55 4.45
N ARG A 64 -21.29 23.57 4.12
CA ARG A 64 -22.32 24.23 4.95
C ARG A 64 -23.00 23.29 5.94
N ASN A 65 -23.05 21.99 5.66
CA ASN A 65 -23.66 21.02 6.56
C ASN A 65 -22.60 20.39 7.47
N GLN A 66 -22.41 20.95 8.66
CA GLN A 66 -21.71 20.26 9.75
C GLN A 66 -22.51 19.06 10.31
N GLU A 67 -23.76 18.86 9.86
CA GLU A 67 -24.70 17.81 10.31
C GLU A 67 -25.13 16.84 9.18
N ALA A 68 -24.50 16.85 8.00
CA ALA A 68 -24.78 15.82 6.99
C ALA A 68 -24.22 14.47 7.45
N ASP A 69 -24.99 13.40 7.27
CA ASP A 69 -24.48 12.04 7.47
C ASP A 69 -23.37 11.70 6.46
N ASP A 70 -22.48 10.78 6.85
CA ASP A 70 -21.35 10.34 6.02
C ASP A 70 -21.80 9.79 4.67
N GLU A 71 -23.02 9.25 4.61
CA GLU A 71 -23.69 8.79 3.39
C GLU A 71 -23.91 9.92 2.39
N THR A 72 -24.55 11.02 2.81
CA THR A 72 -24.78 12.18 1.93
C THR A 72 -23.46 12.76 1.43
N ILE A 73 -22.44 12.83 2.30
CA ILE A 73 -21.11 13.32 1.92
C ILE A 73 -20.48 12.40 0.85
N SER A 74 -20.60 11.08 1.02
CA SER A 74 -20.07 10.09 0.08
C SER A 74 -20.73 10.19 -1.29
N VAL A 75 -22.06 10.33 -1.35
CA VAL A 75 -22.80 10.53 -2.60
C VAL A 75 -22.36 11.82 -3.30
N LEU A 76 -22.21 12.94 -2.57
CA LEU A 76 -21.77 14.21 -3.17
C LEU A 76 -20.33 14.12 -3.72
N ARG A 77 -19.43 13.43 -3.01
CA ARG A 77 -18.07 13.15 -3.50
C ARG A 77 -18.11 12.32 -4.78
N ALA A 78 -18.95 11.29 -4.86
CA ALA A 78 -19.13 10.52 -6.08
C ALA A 78 -19.70 11.38 -7.22
N VAL A 79 -20.72 12.20 -6.98
CA VAL A 79 -21.27 13.12 -7.99
C VAL A 79 -20.17 13.99 -8.61
N ILE A 80 -19.29 14.58 -7.79
CA ILE A 80 -18.16 15.40 -8.27
C ILE A 80 -17.24 14.60 -9.22
N ILE A 81 -16.87 13.37 -8.83
CA ILE A 81 -16.01 12.52 -9.66
C ILE A 81 -16.73 12.10 -10.96
N VAL A 82 -18.02 11.77 -10.86
CA VAL A 82 -18.82 11.33 -12.01
C VAL A 82 -18.95 12.46 -13.03
N VAL A 83 -19.30 13.67 -12.62
CA VAL A 83 -19.46 14.80 -13.57
C VAL A 83 -18.14 15.18 -14.24
N GLY A 84 -17.01 15.06 -13.53
CA GLY A 84 -15.68 15.25 -14.13
C GLY A 84 -15.35 14.22 -15.20
N ASN A 85 -15.72 12.95 -15.00
CA ASN A 85 -15.50 11.92 -16.02
C ASN A 85 -16.50 11.98 -17.18
N LEU A 86 -17.74 12.43 -16.94
CA LEU A 86 -18.70 12.71 -18.00
C LEU A 86 -18.21 13.83 -18.94
N GLU A 87 -17.56 14.87 -18.40
CA GLU A 87 -16.92 15.91 -19.21
C GLU A 87 -15.72 15.35 -20.01
N ARG A 88 -14.90 14.48 -19.43
CA ARG A 88 -13.85 13.79 -20.20
C ARG A 88 -14.41 12.99 -21.38
N ILE A 89 -15.53 12.28 -21.20
CA ILE A 89 -16.21 11.57 -22.29
C ILE A 89 -16.62 12.54 -23.41
N SER A 90 -17.10 13.73 -23.03
CA SER A 90 -17.41 14.82 -23.98
C SER A 90 -16.17 15.28 -24.75
N ASP A 91 -15.08 15.54 -24.06
CA ASP A 91 -13.83 16.01 -24.68
C ASP A 91 -13.24 14.98 -25.64
N TYR A 92 -13.21 13.71 -25.23
CA TYR A 92 -12.76 12.63 -26.08
C TYR A 92 -13.68 12.45 -27.30
N SER A 93 -14.99 12.67 -27.16
CA SER A 93 -15.93 12.63 -28.28
C SER A 93 -15.60 13.69 -29.33
N ILE A 94 -15.30 14.91 -28.88
CA ILE A 94 -14.90 16.01 -29.76
C ILE A 94 -13.55 15.72 -30.43
N ASN A 95 -12.58 15.20 -29.67
CA ASN A 95 -11.27 14.83 -30.21
C ASN A 95 -11.37 13.71 -31.24
N THR A 96 -12.25 12.73 -31.02
CA THR A 96 -12.57 11.68 -32.00
C THR A 96 -13.06 12.28 -33.32
N VAL A 97 -14.02 13.21 -33.28
CA VAL A 97 -14.49 13.92 -34.49
C VAL A 97 -13.37 14.75 -35.14
N ARG A 98 -12.52 15.42 -34.35
CA ARG A 98 -11.39 16.21 -34.87
C ARG A 98 -10.39 15.32 -35.63
N GLN A 99 -10.12 14.11 -35.16
CA GLN A 99 -9.26 13.16 -35.88
C GLN A 99 -9.95 12.64 -37.14
N ALA A 100 -11.19 12.19 -37.03
CA ALA A 100 -11.97 11.67 -38.15
C ALA A 100 -12.10 12.67 -39.31
N ARG A 101 -12.24 13.96 -39.03
CA ARG A 101 -12.39 14.99 -40.09
C ARG A 101 -11.12 15.24 -40.90
N GLN A 102 -9.94 14.84 -40.41
CA GLN A 102 -8.69 14.92 -41.17
C GLN A 102 -8.67 13.91 -42.33
N LEU A 103 -9.44 12.83 -42.24
CA LEU A 103 -9.54 11.81 -43.30
C LEU A 103 -10.33 12.30 -44.49
N GLN A 104 -9.74 12.40 -45.69
CA GLN A 104 -10.49 12.83 -46.87
C GLN A 104 -11.67 11.91 -47.22
N ASP A 105 -11.59 10.63 -46.90
CA ASP A 105 -12.67 9.66 -47.11
C ASP A 105 -13.14 9.02 -45.78
N ALA A 106 -14.37 9.33 -45.39
CA ALA A 106 -15.01 8.78 -44.19
C ALA A 106 -15.34 7.28 -44.33
N GLN A 107 -15.38 6.71 -45.54
CA GLN A 107 -15.59 5.28 -45.73
C GLN A 107 -14.48 4.44 -45.09
N ARG A 108 -13.25 4.99 -44.99
CA ARG A 108 -12.10 4.31 -44.39
C ARG A 108 -12.26 4.08 -42.88
N LEU A 109 -13.07 4.89 -42.21
CA LEU A 109 -13.42 4.68 -40.80
C LEU A 109 -14.38 3.50 -40.62
N ARG A 110 -15.27 3.22 -41.59
CA ARG A 110 -16.27 2.15 -41.44
C ARG A 110 -15.67 0.75 -41.33
N ARG A 111 -14.38 0.59 -41.59
CA ARG A 111 -13.67 -0.69 -41.52
C ARG A 111 -13.54 -1.25 -40.10
N TYR A 112 -13.40 -0.40 -39.09
CA TYR A 112 -13.12 -0.80 -37.70
C TYR A 112 -14.37 -0.83 -36.81
N GLU A 113 -15.53 -1.11 -37.41
CA GLU A 113 -16.85 -1.28 -36.75
C GLU A 113 -17.09 -0.42 -35.47
N TYR A 114 -16.79 0.89 -35.54
CA TYR A 114 -16.88 1.81 -34.40
C TYR A 114 -18.25 1.81 -33.68
N GLY A 115 -19.31 1.29 -34.33
CA GLY A 115 -20.65 1.15 -33.75
C GLY A 115 -20.67 0.41 -32.41
N GLU A 116 -19.92 -0.70 -32.28
CA GLU A 116 -19.92 -1.50 -31.04
C GLU A 116 -19.39 -0.70 -29.85
N TYR A 117 -18.33 0.10 -30.04
CA TYR A 117 -17.81 1.00 -29.02
C TYR A 117 -18.88 1.99 -28.53
N PHE A 118 -19.61 2.64 -29.44
CA PHE A 118 -20.65 3.59 -29.05
C PHE A 118 -21.85 2.92 -28.37
N GLU A 119 -22.20 1.69 -28.74
CA GLU A 119 -23.26 0.92 -28.06
C GLU A 119 -22.87 0.60 -26.62
N LEU A 120 -21.64 0.16 -26.39
CA LEU A 120 -21.08 -0.09 -25.07
C LEU A 120 -21.00 1.21 -24.24
N LEU A 121 -20.47 2.29 -24.80
CA LEU A 121 -20.38 3.59 -24.14
C LEU A 121 -21.76 4.15 -23.78
N ALA A 122 -22.73 4.10 -24.70
CA ALA A 122 -24.09 4.56 -24.46
C ALA A 122 -24.78 3.74 -23.36
N THR A 123 -24.58 2.42 -23.37
CA THR A 123 -25.05 1.52 -22.30
C THR A 123 -24.47 1.94 -20.96
N GLY A 124 -23.16 2.18 -20.88
CA GLY A 124 -22.50 2.61 -19.64
C GLY A 124 -23.06 3.92 -19.11
N VAL A 125 -23.16 4.95 -19.95
CA VAL A 125 -23.73 6.25 -19.57
C VAL A 125 -25.19 6.11 -19.10
N SER A 126 -25.99 5.25 -19.74
CA SER A 126 -27.40 5.04 -19.37
C SER A 126 -27.60 4.47 -17.96
N LEU A 127 -26.64 3.70 -17.46
CA LEU A 127 -26.73 3.05 -16.14
C LEU A 127 -26.31 4.01 -15.00
N VAL A 128 -25.59 5.09 -15.30
CA VAL A 128 -24.95 5.96 -14.31
C VAL A 128 -25.96 6.58 -13.35
N GLU A 129 -27.10 7.06 -13.86
CA GLU A 129 -28.09 7.72 -13.01
C GLU A 129 -28.67 6.78 -11.96
N GLU A 130 -29.15 5.62 -12.41
CA GLU A 130 -29.79 4.64 -11.54
C GLU A 130 -28.79 4.06 -10.54
N ALA A 131 -27.58 3.75 -10.99
CA ALA A 131 -26.50 3.29 -10.13
C ALA A 131 -26.12 4.31 -9.04
N LEU A 132 -25.98 5.59 -9.40
CA LEU A 132 -25.57 6.64 -8.46
C LEU A 132 -26.68 7.01 -7.46
N ILE A 133 -27.92 7.19 -7.94
CA ILE A 133 -29.03 7.59 -7.08
C ILE A 133 -29.51 6.42 -6.22
N GLY A 134 -29.57 5.21 -6.80
CA GLY A 134 -29.94 4.00 -6.10
C GLY A 134 -28.84 3.41 -5.22
N ARG A 135 -27.61 3.94 -5.31
CA ARG A 135 -26.40 3.37 -4.69
C ARG A 135 -26.22 1.89 -5.04
N ASP A 136 -26.63 1.52 -6.25
CA ASP A 136 -26.68 0.14 -6.71
C ASP A 136 -25.27 -0.30 -7.14
N SER A 137 -24.64 -1.08 -6.27
CA SER A 137 -23.30 -1.62 -6.47
C SER A 137 -23.24 -2.64 -7.61
N GLU A 138 -24.32 -3.38 -7.89
CA GLU A 138 -24.39 -4.30 -9.03
C GLU A 138 -24.39 -3.53 -10.36
N MET A 139 -25.18 -2.46 -10.45
CA MET A 139 -25.17 -1.58 -11.63
C MET A 139 -23.81 -0.88 -11.78
N ALA A 140 -23.21 -0.43 -10.68
CA ALA A 140 -21.87 0.16 -10.72
C ALA A 140 -20.81 -0.84 -11.22
N MET A 141 -20.87 -2.10 -10.78
CA MET A 141 -20.01 -3.18 -11.31
C MET A 141 -20.25 -3.43 -12.81
N ARG A 142 -21.51 -3.35 -13.27
CA ARG A 142 -21.83 -3.47 -14.71
C ARG A 142 -21.22 -2.32 -15.51
N ILE A 143 -21.20 -1.09 -14.97
CA ILE A 143 -20.53 0.06 -15.59
C ILE A 143 -19.01 -0.21 -15.67
N CYS A 144 -18.37 -0.68 -14.60
CA CYS A 144 -16.94 -0.98 -14.61
C CYS A 144 -16.58 -2.05 -15.67
N ARG A 145 -17.39 -3.10 -15.82
CA ARG A 145 -17.16 -4.19 -16.80
C ARG A 145 -17.28 -3.75 -18.27
N ILE A 146 -17.76 -2.55 -18.54
CA ILE A 146 -17.83 -2.03 -19.92
C ILE A 146 -16.43 -1.65 -20.42
N GLU A 147 -15.56 -1.16 -19.54
CA GLU A 147 -14.16 -0.87 -19.88
C GLU A 147 -13.43 -2.14 -20.33
N GLU A 148 -13.57 -3.25 -19.60
CA GLU A 148 -12.92 -4.53 -19.98
C GLU A 148 -13.28 -4.97 -21.41
N LYS A 149 -14.55 -4.75 -21.82
CA LYS A 149 -14.99 -5.05 -23.19
C LYS A 149 -14.42 -4.08 -24.21
N LEU A 150 -14.39 -2.79 -23.90
CA LEU A 150 -13.83 -1.75 -24.78
C LEU A 150 -12.32 -1.96 -24.97
N ASP A 151 -11.61 -2.35 -23.93
CA ASP A 151 -10.18 -2.69 -23.97
C ASP A 151 -9.90 -3.90 -24.88
N ASP A 152 -10.75 -4.93 -24.81
CA ASP A 152 -10.64 -6.11 -25.66
C ASP A 152 -10.87 -5.76 -27.14
N LEU A 153 -11.88 -4.94 -27.44
CA LEU A 153 -12.12 -4.43 -28.79
C LEU A 153 -10.93 -3.60 -29.27
N TYR A 154 -10.47 -2.64 -28.44
CA TYR A 154 -9.36 -1.76 -28.76
C TYR A 154 -8.10 -2.55 -29.09
N ARG A 155 -7.79 -3.58 -28.29
CA ARG A 155 -6.61 -4.43 -28.50
C ARG A 155 -6.68 -5.18 -29.84
N ASN A 156 -7.85 -5.68 -30.22
CA ASN A 156 -8.04 -6.39 -31.48
C ASN A 156 -7.85 -5.44 -32.68
N ASP A 157 -8.55 -4.30 -32.67
CA ASP A 157 -8.46 -3.32 -33.76
C ASP A 157 -7.05 -2.70 -33.86
N TYR A 158 -6.40 -2.45 -32.72
CA TYR A 158 -5.03 -1.97 -32.67
C TYR A 158 -4.04 -2.92 -33.35
N LEU A 159 -4.17 -4.24 -33.09
CA LEU A 159 -3.32 -5.24 -33.71
C LEU A 159 -3.59 -5.37 -35.22
N GLU A 160 -4.85 -5.27 -35.64
CA GLU A 160 -5.21 -5.25 -37.08
C GLU A 160 -4.58 -4.03 -37.78
N ILE A 161 -4.74 -2.83 -37.21
CA ILE A 161 -4.15 -1.61 -37.75
C ILE A 161 -2.63 -1.70 -37.82
N LEU A 162 -1.98 -2.21 -36.77
CA LEU A 162 -0.52 -2.39 -36.77
C LEU A 162 -0.05 -3.35 -37.86
N HIS A 163 -0.84 -4.38 -38.16
CA HIS A 163 -0.52 -5.30 -39.24
C HIS A 163 -0.62 -4.59 -40.60
N GLU A 164 -1.71 -3.87 -40.84
CA GLU A 164 -1.91 -3.10 -42.08
C GLU A 164 -0.85 -2.01 -42.28
N LEU A 165 -0.42 -1.36 -41.20
CA LEU A 165 0.56 -0.27 -41.26
C LEU A 165 1.92 -0.72 -41.79
N ARG A 166 2.29 -2.00 -41.59
CA ARG A 166 3.60 -2.53 -42.05
C ARG A 166 3.72 -2.58 -43.57
N ASP A 167 2.61 -2.81 -44.26
CA ASP A 167 2.59 -3.04 -45.71
C ASP A 167 1.83 -1.95 -46.48
N SER A 168 1.34 -0.91 -45.80
CA SER A 168 0.51 0.14 -46.40
C SER A 168 1.33 1.20 -47.14
N SER A 169 0.90 1.53 -48.36
CA SER A 169 1.38 2.72 -49.11
C SER A 169 0.75 4.03 -48.63
N GLU A 170 -0.27 3.97 -47.77
CA GLU A 170 -1.01 5.11 -47.23
C GLU A 170 -1.18 4.94 -45.70
N PRO A 171 -0.18 5.33 -44.89
CA PRO A 171 -0.21 5.12 -43.44
C PRO A 171 -1.10 6.13 -42.68
N GLU A 172 -1.28 7.33 -43.21
CA GLU A 172 -2.02 8.43 -42.54
C GLU A 172 -3.44 8.03 -42.10
N PRO A 173 -4.28 7.36 -42.92
CA PRO A 173 -5.60 6.93 -42.49
C PRO A 173 -5.62 5.91 -41.36
N LEU A 174 -4.64 5.01 -41.34
CA LEU A 174 -4.48 3.98 -40.32
C LEU A 174 -4.11 4.63 -38.98
N VAL A 175 -3.18 5.58 -39.00
CA VAL A 175 -2.77 6.35 -37.82
C VAL A 175 -3.94 7.17 -37.25
N LEU A 176 -4.71 7.86 -38.10
CA LEU A 176 -5.87 8.63 -37.66
C LEU A 176 -6.98 7.75 -37.09
N SER A 177 -7.19 6.55 -37.65
CA SER A 177 -8.13 5.55 -37.12
C SER A 177 -7.68 5.05 -35.74
N MET A 178 -6.39 4.76 -35.58
CA MET A 178 -5.80 4.38 -34.29
C MET A 178 -6.03 5.45 -33.21
N PHE A 179 -5.90 6.74 -33.55
CA PHE A 179 -6.23 7.82 -32.61
C PHE A 179 -7.72 7.87 -32.26
N CYS A 180 -8.62 7.62 -33.23
CA CYS A 180 -10.06 7.54 -32.95
C CYS A 180 -10.36 6.40 -31.95
N LEU A 181 -9.82 5.21 -32.20
CA LEU A 181 -9.97 4.05 -31.30
C LEU A 181 -9.40 4.32 -29.91
N HIS A 182 -8.24 4.97 -29.82
CA HIS A 182 -7.65 5.33 -28.53
C HIS A 182 -8.55 6.28 -27.74
N TYR A 183 -9.15 7.30 -28.38
CA TYR A 183 -10.11 8.16 -27.67
C TYR A 183 -11.37 7.41 -27.20
N LEU A 184 -11.81 6.37 -27.90
CA LEU A 184 -12.92 5.52 -27.47
C LEU A 184 -12.55 4.66 -26.26
N GLU A 185 -11.35 4.08 -26.24
CA GLU A 185 -10.78 3.41 -25.06
C GLU A 185 -10.69 4.38 -23.88
N ARG A 186 -10.21 5.61 -24.10
CA ARG A 186 -10.19 6.65 -23.06
C ARG A 186 -11.57 6.99 -22.47
N MET A 187 -12.64 6.89 -23.27
CA MET A 187 -14.01 7.03 -22.76
C MET A 187 -14.42 5.83 -21.89
N GLY A 188 -13.94 4.62 -22.22
CA GLY A 188 -14.09 3.42 -21.40
C GLY A 188 -13.46 3.60 -20.01
N ASP A 189 -12.23 4.09 -19.94
CA ASP A 189 -11.57 4.42 -18.67
C ASP A 189 -12.33 5.47 -17.85
N ALA A 190 -12.94 6.45 -18.52
CA ALA A 190 -13.78 7.43 -17.83
C ALA A 190 -15.03 6.76 -17.23
N LEU A 191 -15.64 5.77 -17.91
CA LEU A 191 -16.73 4.96 -17.36
C LEU A 191 -16.26 4.08 -16.18
N LEU A 192 -15.07 3.48 -16.26
CA LEU A 192 -14.49 2.73 -15.14
C LEU A 192 -14.41 3.62 -13.88
N ASN A 193 -13.84 4.82 -14.02
CA ASN A 193 -13.76 5.79 -12.93
C ASN A 193 -15.13 6.20 -12.39
N ILE A 194 -16.15 6.31 -13.25
CA ILE A 194 -17.54 6.57 -12.84
C ILE A 194 -18.08 5.43 -11.99
N GLY A 195 -17.93 4.18 -12.45
CA GLY A 195 -18.38 3.00 -11.73
C GLY A 195 -17.68 2.85 -10.37
N GLU A 196 -16.37 3.06 -10.30
CA GLU A 196 -15.61 3.01 -9.05
C GLU A 196 -16.01 4.12 -8.05
N ALA A 197 -16.34 5.31 -8.54
CA ALA A 197 -16.85 6.38 -7.70
C ALA A 197 -18.22 6.04 -7.08
N ILE A 198 -19.11 5.41 -7.86
CA ILE A 198 -20.41 4.96 -7.39
C ILE A 198 -20.26 3.82 -6.37
N LEU A 199 -19.41 2.83 -6.66
CA LEU A 199 -19.07 1.74 -5.71
C LEU A 199 -18.53 2.32 -4.40
N SER A 200 -17.63 3.29 -4.48
CA SER A 200 -17.06 3.95 -3.31
C SER A 200 -18.11 4.68 -2.48
N ALA A 201 -19.13 5.28 -3.11
CA ALA A 201 -20.23 5.92 -2.39
C ALA A 201 -21.23 4.92 -1.80
N ALA A 202 -21.41 3.76 -2.41
CA ALA A 202 -22.20 2.67 -1.83
C ALA A 202 -21.51 2.13 -0.56
N VAL A 203 -20.20 1.92 -0.61
CA VAL A 203 -19.41 1.35 0.49
C VAL A 203 -18.98 2.38 1.55
N GLY A 204 -18.95 3.67 1.22
CA GLY A 204 -18.53 4.75 2.12
C GLY A 204 -17.01 5.01 2.15
N GLU A 205 -16.22 4.17 1.47
CA GLU A 205 -14.77 4.28 1.36
C GLU A 205 -14.31 4.17 -0.09
N ARG A 206 -13.15 4.74 -0.40
CA ARG A 206 -12.60 4.70 -1.76
C ARG A 206 -12.11 3.29 -2.12
N LEU A 207 -12.87 2.61 -2.98
CA LEU A 207 -12.56 1.27 -3.48
C LEU A 207 -12.53 1.21 -5.00
N LYS A 208 -11.55 0.48 -5.53
CA LYS A 208 -11.49 0.08 -6.94
C LYS A 208 -12.33 -1.15 -7.21
N VAL A 209 -12.73 -1.36 -8.47
CA VAL A 209 -13.58 -2.49 -8.89
C VAL A 209 -12.99 -3.85 -8.49
N GLN A 210 -11.67 -4.00 -8.58
CA GLN A 210 -10.95 -5.23 -8.21
C GLN A 210 -11.05 -5.51 -6.70
N GLN A 211 -10.96 -4.46 -5.88
CA GLN A 211 -11.04 -4.57 -4.42
C GLN A 211 -12.44 -5.00 -4.01
N TYR A 212 -13.45 -4.36 -4.60
CA TYR A 212 -14.84 -4.76 -4.40
C TYR A 212 -15.04 -6.23 -4.78
N GLY A 213 -14.54 -6.67 -5.93
CA GLY A 213 -14.64 -8.07 -6.35
C GLY A 213 -13.97 -9.08 -5.41
N MET A 214 -12.81 -8.74 -4.83
CA MET A 214 -12.16 -9.58 -3.81
C MET A 214 -12.95 -9.63 -2.50
N LEU A 215 -13.42 -8.46 -2.04
CA LEU A 215 -14.21 -8.35 -0.82
C LEU A 215 -15.53 -9.12 -0.97
N ASP A 216 -16.21 -8.94 -2.10
CA ASP A 216 -17.42 -9.69 -2.47
C ASP A 216 -17.17 -11.19 -2.42
N LYS A 217 -16.17 -11.71 -3.14
CA LYS A 217 -15.86 -13.15 -3.11
C LYS A 217 -15.57 -13.67 -1.71
N ALA A 218 -14.75 -12.95 -0.94
CA ALA A 218 -14.29 -13.41 0.37
C ALA A 218 -15.35 -13.34 1.48
N LEU A 219 -16.29 -12.41 1.37
CA LEU A 219 -17.37 -12.23 2.35
C LEU A 219 -18.63 -13.00 1.92
N SER A 220 -18.83 -13.23 0.62
CA SER A 220 -19.94 -14.01 0.05
C SER A 220 -19.67 -15.53 -0.03
N SER A 221 -18.47 -16.01 0.32
CA SER A 221 -18.12 -17.46 0.28
C SER A 221 -18.83 -18.34 1.33
N GLY A 222 -19.84 -17.81 2.03
CA GLY A 222 -20.68 -18.51 3.03
C GLY A 222 -22.02 -19.04 2.51
N GLY A 223 -22.16 -19.31 1.21
CA GLY A 223 -23.31 -20.02 0.65
C GLY A 223 -24.37 -19.13 -0.02
N GLY A 224 -24.36 -19.16 -1.35
CA GLY A 224 -25.56 -19.18 -2.19
C GLY A 224 -26.65 -18.14 -1.92
N LEU A 225 -26.35 -16.86 -2.15
CA LEU A 225 -27.26 -15.86 -2.73
C LEU A 225 -26.43 -14.60 -2.95
N ALA A 226 -26.27 -14.19 -4.21
CA ALA A 226 -25.65 -12.93 -4.59
C ALA A 226 -26.49 -11.78 -4.05
N ARG A 227 -26.17 -11.32 -2.83
CA ARG A 227 -26.54 -9.99 -2.38
C ARG A 227 -25.26 -9.17 -2.39
N PRO A 228 -25.25 -8.01 -3.06
CA PRO A 228 -24.14 -7.09 -2.95
C PRO A 228 -23.92 -6.75 -1.48
N ILE A 229 -22.68 -6.51 -1.10
CA ILE A 229 -22.35 -6.29 0.31
C ILE A 229 -22.70 -4.85 0.71
N ASP A 230 -23.99 -4.58 0.85
CA ASP A 230 -24.53 -3.27 1.19
C ASP A 230 -24.38 -2.95 2.70
N ASP A 231 -23.87 -3.90 3.48
CA ASP A 231 -23.69 -3.81 4.94
C ASP A 231 -22.22 -4.08 5.36
N VAL A 232 -21.26 -3.76 4.48
CA VAL A 232 -19.84 -3.78 4.82
C VAL A 232 -19.41 -2.44 5.39
N ASP A 233 -18.97 -2.48 6.64
CA ASP A 233 -18.22 -1.38 7.25
C ASP A 233 -16.77 -1.53 6.82
N VAL A 234 -16.35 -0.74 5.83
CA VAL A 234 -14.93 -0.58 5.50
C VAL A 234 -14.40 0.59 6.31
N SER A 235 -13.38 0.30 7.10
CA SER A 235 -12.58 1.33 7.75
C SER A 235 -11.20 1.37 7.10
N SER A 236 -10.82 2.52 6.57
CA SER A 236 -9.44 2.74 6.14
C SER A 236 -8.53 2.86 7.38
N ILE A 237 -7.62 1.91 7.54
CA ILE A 237 -6.53 2.04 8.53
C ILE A 237 -5.46 2.84 7.81
N TRP A 238 -5.43 4.15 8.10
CA TRP A 238 -4.61 5.17 7.44
C TRP A 238 -3.23 4.70 6.93
N GLY A 239 -2.89 5.19 5.73
CA GLY A 239 -1.82 4.72 4.85
C GLY A 239 -0.47 4.38 5.51
N THR A 240 0.13 3.28 5.06
CA THR A 240 1.46 2.89 5.50
C THR A 240 2.53 3.75 4.80
N LYS A 241 3.61 4.08 5.51
CA LYS A 241 4.81 4.73 4.95
C LYS A 241 5.48 3.91 3.81
N SER A 242 5.00 2.69 3.54
CA SER A 242 5.49 1.76 2.52
C SER A 242 4.86 1.98 1.13
N GLY A 243 3.83 2.84 1.03
CA GLY A 243 3.06 3.03 -0.20
C GLY A 243 2.01 1.94 -0.43
N VAL A 244 1.73 1.10 0.57
CA VAL A 244 0.68 0.09 0.56
C VAL A 244 -0.53 0.65 1.32
N ARG A 245 -1.71 0.67 0.69
CA ARG A 245 -2.96 1.02 1.38
C ARG A 245 -3.45 -0.21 2.13
N VAL A 246 -3.78 -0.04 3.41
CA VAL A 246 -4.36 -1.10 4.25
C VAL A 246 -5.72 -0.64 4.72
N GLY A 247 -6.69 -1.55 4.77
CA GLY A 247 -7.95 -1.29 5.46
C GLY A 247 -8.54 -2.57 6.02
N ALA A 248 -9.54 -2.42 6.86
CA ALA A 248 -10.31 -3.52 7.41
C ALA A 248 -11.73 -3.44 6.86
N ALA A 249 -12.28 -4.58 6.45
CA ALA A 249 -13.67 -4.72 6.08
C ALA A 249 -14.34 -5.75 6.99
N GLN A 250 -15.56 -5.44 7.43
CA GLN A 250 -16.38 -6.33 8.24
C GLN A 250 -17.73 -6.54 7.57
N ALA A 251 -18.17 -7.80 7.46
CA ALA A 251 -19.51 -8.14 7.02
C ALA A 251 -20.17 -9.13 7.99
N THR A 252 -21.49 -9.04 8.12
CA THR A 252 -22.27 -10.06 8.82
C THR A 252 -22.61 -11.18 7.83
N THR A 253 -21.99 -12.34 7.98
CA THR A 253 -22.31 -13.54 7.19
C THR A 253 -23.32 -14.42 7.93
N PRO A 254 -23.99 -15.37 7.26
CA PRO A 254 -24.85 -16.36 7.94
C PRO A 254 -24.14 -17.14 9.06
N GLU A 255 -22.81 -17.25 8.99
CA GLU A 255 -21.95 -17.93 9.97
C GLU A 255 -21.46 -17.00 11.11
N GLY A 256 -21.80 -15.71 11.06
CA GLY A 256 -21.38 -14.68 12.02
C GLY A 256 -20.59 -13.52 11.37
N PRO A 257 -20.18 -12.53 12.16
CA PRO A 257 -19.37 -11.41 11.66
C PRO A 257 -18.00 -11.90 11.19
N ARG A 258 -17.65 -11.58 9.94
CA ARG A 258 -16.36 -11.90 9.33
C ARG A 258 -15.59 -10.61 9.07
N ARG A 259 -14.36 -10.55 9.58
CA ARG A 259 -13.46 -9.41 9.41
C ARG A 259 -12.26 -9.83 8.57
N VAL A 260 -11.89 -8.99 7.61
CA VAL A 260 -10.75 -9.19 6.73
C VAL A 260 -9.93 -7.92 6.63
N LEU A 261 -8.63 -8.07 6.45
CA LEU A 261 -7.71 -6.98 6.15
C LEU A 261 -7.40 -7.01 4.67
N PHE A 262 -7.50 -5.89 3.98
CA PHE A 262 -7.10 -5.78 2.58
C PHE A 262 -5.85 -4.91 2.46
N LYS A 263 -4.95 -5.29 1.54
CA LYS A 263 -3.74 -4.56 1.18
C LYS A 263 -3.67 -4.34 -0.33
N GLU A 264 -3.28 -3.14 -0.75
CA GLU A 264 -3.11 -2.76 -2.16
C GLU A 264 -1.76 -2.04 -2.37
N GLY A 265 -1.07 -2.34 -3.46
CA GLY A 265 0.14 -1.65 -3.84
C GLY A 265 0.92 -2.36 -4.93
N ASP A 266 2.23 -2.13 -4.90
CA ASP A 266 3.19 -2.68 -5.86
C ASP A 266 3.14 -4.23 -5.91
N PRO A 267 2.98 -4.83 -7.10
CA PRO A 267 2.91 -6.28 -7.27
C PRO A 267 4.11 -7.04 -6.72
N GLU A 268 5.32 -6.50 -6.87
CA GLU A 268 6.54 -7.19 -6.42
C GLU A 268 6.59 -7.26 -4.88
N LYS A 269 6.24 -6.16 -4.20
CA LYS A 269 6.15 -6.13 -2.74
C LYS A 269 5.09 -7.09 -2.21
N LEU A 270 3.88 -7.08 -2.76
CA LEU A 270 2.78 -7.94 -2.32
C LEU A 270 3.07 -9.42 -2.57
N ARG A 271 3.74 -9.76 -3.68
CA ARG A 271 4.17 -11.14 -3.95
C ARG A 271 5.22 -11.64 -2.94
N LYS A 272 6.15 -10.76 -2.50
CA LYS A 272 7.11 -11.09 -1.43
C LYS A 272 6.39 -11.28 -0.09
N GLU A 273 5.40 -10.44 0.20
CA GLU A 273 4.58 -10.59 1.39
C GLU A 273 3.77 -11.90 1.37
N LEU A 274 3.10 -12.21 0.25
CA LEU A 274 2.38 -13.47 0.04
C LEU A 274 3.26 -14.69 0.32
N ALA A 275 4.43 -14.77 -0.32
CA ALA A 275 5.37 -15.87 -0.12
C ALA A 275 5.87 -15.98 1.34
N SER A 276 5.99 -14.84 2.02
CA SER A 276 6.38 -14.81 3.45
C SER A 276 5.25 -15.32 4.34
N LEU A 277 4.01 -14.93 4.07
CA LEU A 277 2.82 -15.39 4.80
C LEU A 277 2.59 -16.89 4.64
N GLU A 278 2.69 -17.42 3.42
CA GLU A 278 2.60 -18.86 3.15
C GLU A 278 3.65 -19.64 3.95
N ARG A 279 4.90 -19.13 3.95
CA ARG A 279 5.97 -19.75 4.73
C ARG A 279 5.75 -19.68 6.23
N TRP A 280 5.16 -18.60 6.73
CA TRP A 280 4.78 -18.51 8.15
C TRP A 280 3.66 -19.47 8.50
N GLU A 281 2.67 -19.70 7.62
CA GLU A 281 1.63 -20.70 7.84
C GLU A 281 2.21 -22.12 7.89
N GLU A 282 3.23 -22.43 7.09
CA GLU A 282 3.95 -23.70 7.17
C GLU A 282 4.75 -23.85 8.48
N ILE A 283 5.49 -22.80 8.86
CA ILE A 283 6.38 -22.83 10.03
C ILE A 283 5.56 -22.79 11.32
N ALA A 284 4.65 -21.84 11.47
CA ALA A 284 3.87 -21.63 12.69
C ALA A 284 2.42 -21.26 12.32
N PRO A 285 1.56 -22.27 12.06
CA PRO A 285 0.18 -22.05 11.65
C PRO A 285 -0.58 -21.10 12.59
N GLY A 286 -1.21 -20.07 12.02
CA GLY A 286 -1.96 -19.05 12.76
C GLY A 286 -1.14 -17.98 13.47
N LEU A 287 0.20 -17.98 13.36
CA LEU A 287 1.04 -16.90 13.86
C LEU A 287 1.00 -15.67 12.95
N ALA A 288 1.00 -15.85 11.63
CA ALA A 288 0.81 -14.77 10.66
C ALA A 288 -0.64 -14.82 10.13
N PRO A 289 -1.18 -13.72 9.57
CA PRO A 289 -2.52 -13.74 9.02
C PRO A 289 -2.61 -14.68 7.82
N ARG A 290 -3.66 -15.50 7.77
CA ARG A 290 -3.93 -16.35 6.62
C ARG A 290 -4.31 -15.53 5.40
N VAL A 291 -3.80 -15.94 4.25
CA VAL A 291 -4.18 -15.36 2.96
C VAL A 291 -5.56 -15.90 2.59
N VAL A 292 -6.50 -14.98 2.35
CA VAL A 292 -7.86 -15.31 1.92
C VAL A 292 -7.92 -15.31 0.40
N GLU A 293 -7.43 -14.24 -0.24
CA GLU A 293 -7.38 -14.14 -1.70
C GLU A 293 -6.22 -13.23 -2.13
N TYR A 294 -5.67 -13.48 -3.32
CA TYR A 294 -4.67 -12.64 -3.98
C TYR A 294 -5.02 -12.51 -5.45
N GLN A 295 -4.98 -11.28 -5.98
CA GLN A 295 -5.02 -11.06 -7.43
C GLN A 295 -4.02 -9.97 -7.81
N GLN A 296 -3.53 -10.07 -9.04
CA GLN A 296 -2.55 -9.18 -9.61
C GLN A 296 -2.98 -8.77 -11.03
N LYS A 297 -2.90 -7.48 -11.34
CA LYS A 297 -2.90 -6.91 -12.70
C LYS A 297 -1.48 -6.46 -13.06
N GLU A 298 -1.29 -5.88 -14.25
CA GLU A 298 0.03 -5.47 -14.75
C GLU A 298 0.78 -4.49 -13.84
N THR A 299 0.06 -3.51 -13.27
CA THR A 299 0.66 -2.40 -12.50
C THR A 299 0.35 -2.44 -11.01
N GLU A 300 -0.62 -3.25 -10.58
CA GLU A 300 -1.14 -3.24 -9.21
C GLU A 300 -1.50 -4.65 -8.76
N ALA A 301 -1.37 -4.91 -7.46
CA ALA A 301 -1.85 -6.13 -6.84
C ALA A 301 -2.67 -5.81 -5.59
N ALA A 302 -3.56 -6.73 -5.24
CA ALA A 302 -4.32 -6.68 -4.01
C ALA A 302 -4.30 -8.04 -3.30
N LEU A 303 -4.24 -7.98 -1.97
CA LEU A 303 -4.09 -9.11 -1.08
C LEU A 303 -5.12 -8.98 0.05
N LEU A 304 -5.91 -10.02 0.25
CA LEU A 304 -6.87 -10.11 1.32
C LEU A 304 -6.39 -11.11 2.38
N LEU A 305 -6.41 -10.68 3.63
CA LEU A 305 -5.83 -11.35 4.78
C LEU A 305 -6.89 -11.54 5.86
N GLN A 306 -6.74 -12.60 6.66
CA GLN A 306 -7.50 -12.79 7.88
C GLN A 306 -7.27 -11.60 8.84
N PHE A 307 -8.36 -11.08 9.43
CA PHE A 307 -8.23 -10.14 10.53
C PHE A 307 -7.72 -10.84 11.78
N LEU A 308 -6.72 -10.24 12.43
CA LEU A 308 -6.11 -10.77 13.66
C LEU A 308 -6.54 -9.92 14.84
N GLU A 309 -7.08 -10.57 15.87
CA GLU A 309 -7.45 -9.91 17.12
C GLU A 309 -6.21 -9.66 18.00
N GLY A 310 -6.32 -8.72 18.92
CA GLY A 310 -5.26 -8.37 19.87
C GLY A 310 -4.76 -6.93 19.75
N ARG A 311 -3.87 -6.56 20.66
CA ARG A 311 -3.25 -5.23 20.73
C ARG A 311 -1.77 -5.35 20.38
N THR A 312 -1.20 -4.33 19.75
CA THR A 312 0.25 -4.34 19.49
C THR A 312 1.01 -4.44 20.81
N PHE A 313 2.17 -5.09 20.82
CA PHE A 313 2.98 -5.18 22.02
C PHE A 313 3.44 -3.79 22.48
N GLN A 314 3.63 -2.86 21.55
CA GLN A 314 3.74 -1.43 21.86
C GLN A 314 2.55 -0.93 22.69
N ASP A 315 1.32 -1.10 22.24
CA ASP A 315 0.13 -0.68 23.00
C ASP A 315 0.06 -1.35 24.38
N VAL A 316 0.38 -2.65 24.45
CA VAL A 316 0.43 -3.37 25.72
C VAL A 316 1.42 -2.71 26.69
N LEU A 317 2.63 -2.39 26.26
CA LEU A 317 3.66 -1.75 27.09
C LEU A 317 3.29 -0.33 27.52
N MET A 318 2.59 0.40 26.65
CA MET A 318 2.16 1.78 26.88
C MET A 318 0.96 1.88 27.83
N ASN A 319 0.00 0.97 27.70
CA ASN A 319 -1.35 1.14 28.24
C ASN A 319 -1.77 0.06 29.23
N SER A 320 -0.93 -0.94 29.52
CA SER A 320 -1.27 -2.04 30.44
C SER A 320 -0.43 -2.03 31.71
N GLU A 321 -0.95 -2.69 32.74
CA GLU A 321 -0.25 -2.87 34.02
C GLU A 321 0.92 -3.86 33.89
N PRO A 322 1.98 -3.73 34.72
CA PRO A 322 3.20 -4.52 34.60
C PRO A 322 3.03 -6.05 34.48
N PRO A 323 2.07 -6.71 35.17
CA PRO A 323 1.85 -8.15 34.99
C PRO A 323 1.44 -8.55 33.57
N MET A 324 0.61 -7.73 32.90
CA MET A 324 0.17 -7.98 31.52
C MET A 324 1.33 -7.80 30.54
N CYS A 325 2.15 -6.76 30.74
CA CYS A 325 3.37 -6.54 29.96
C CYS A 325 4.34 -7.72 30.07
N GLU A 326 4.49 -8.26 31.28
CA GLU A 326 5.36 -9.40 31.57
C GLU A 326 4.83 -10.69 30.95
N GLN A 327 3.51 -10.93 31.02
CA GLN A 327 2.87 -12.07 30.37
C GLN A 327 3.08 -12.02 28.85
N ALA A 328 2.79 -10.87 28.22
CA ALA A 328 2.98 -10.70 26.78
C ALA A 328 4.45 -10.88 26.37
N ARG A 329 5.40 -10.30 27.10
CA ARG A 329 6.84 -10.50 26.89
C ARG A 329 7.24 -11.97 26.96
N THR A 330 6.82 -12.66 28.03
CA THR A 330 7.12 -14.09 28.23
C THR A 330 6.57 -14.93 27.08
N ARG A 331 5.35 -14.61 26.61
CA ARG A 331 4.72 -15.29 25.48
C ARG A 331 5.50 -15.08 24.19
N ILE A 332 6.02 -13.87 23.97
CA ILE A 332 6.87 -13.54 22.81
C ILE A 332 8.14 -14.37 22.84
N GLU A 333 8.83 -14.40 23.98
CA GLU A 333 10.07 -15.16 24.16
C GLU A 333 9.88 -16.65 23.90
N GLN A 334 8.84 -17.27 24.48
CA GLN A 334 8.51 -18.67 24.25
C GLN A 334 8.23 -18.97 22.77
N THR A 335 7.49 -18.07 22.11
CA THR A 335 7.09 -18.25 20.70
C THR A 335 8.31 -18.14 19.79
N VAL A 336 9.13 -17.11 20.00
CA VAL A 336 10.35 -16.86 19.23
C VAL A 336 11.37 -17.97 19.44
N GLU A 337 11.59 -18.42 20.68
CA GLU A 337 12.47 -19.55 21.01
C GLU A 337 12.03 -20.82 20.27
N GLY A 338 10.74 -21.15 20.30
CA GLY A 338 10.21 -22.32 19.60
C GLY A 338 10.33 -22.23 18.08
N ILE A 339 10.20 -21.04 17.48
CA ILE A 339 10.41 -20.84 16.04
C ILE A 339 11.89 -21.01 15.70
N TRP A 340 12.77 -20.34 16.44
CA TRP A 340 14.20 -20.37 16.18
C TRP A 340 14.76 -21.78 16.34
N ASP A 341 14.34 -22.54 17.34
CA ASP A 341 14.79 -23.92 17.54
C ASP A 341 14.32 -24.85 16.43
N ARG A 342 13.04 -24.76 16.04
CA ARG A 342 12.47 -25.62 14.99
C ARG A 342 13.02 -25.30 13.59
N THR A 343 13.39 -24.04 13.35
CA THR A 343 13.91 -23.60 12.06
C THR A 343 15.43 -23.53 12.02
N ARG A 344 16.13 -23.97 13.07
CA ARG A 344 17.59 -23.91 13.13
C ARG A 344 18.24 -24.82 12.08
N GLU A 345 19.16 -24.25 11.30
CA GLU A 345 20.04 -24.98 10.38
C GLU A 345 21.50 -24.61 10.65
N SER A 346 22.40 -25.60 10.68
CA SER A 346 23.83 -25.41 11.00
C SER A 346 24.66 -24.71 9.92
N GLU A 347 24.01 -23.98 9.01
CA GLU A 347 24.67 -23.19 7.99
C GLU A 347 25.21 -21.90 8.59
N LEU A 348 26.50 -21.62 8.34
CA LEU A 348 27.10 -20.33 8.68
C LEU A 348 26.46 -19.25 7.81
N ILE A 349 25.88 -18.23 8.45
CA ILE A 349 25.22 -17.13 7.75
C ILE A 349 25.72 -15.79 8.25
N ASN A 350 25.80 -14.83 7.34
CA ASN A 350 26.23 -13.48 7.64
C ASN A 350 25.10 -12.50 7.31
N ALA A 351 24.70 -11.71 8.31
CA ALA A 351 23.67 -10.70 8.12
C ALA A 351 24.18 -9.45 7.38
N HIS A 352 25.50 -9.26 7.32
CA HIS A 352 26.15 -8.10 6.71
C HIS A 352 25.59 -6.77 7.26
N TYR A 353 25.57 -6.60 8.58
CA TYR A 353 24.95 -5.46 9.25
C TYR A 353 25.60 -4.13 8.84
N ALA A 354 26.93 -4.07 8.68
CA ALA A 354 27.63 -2.87 8.24
C ALA A 354 27.35 -2.54 6.76
N ARG A 355 27.19 -3.56 5.89
CA ARG A 355 26.70 -3.34 4.52
C ARG A 355 25.28 -2.77 4.52
N GLN A 356 24.36 -3.38 5.29
CA GLN A 356 22.97 -2.88 5.41
C GLN A 356 22.91 -1.43 5.91
N MET A 357 23.74 -1.06 6.88
CA MET A 357 23.87 0.33 7.34
C MET A 357 24.31 1.27 6.22
N SER A 358 25.34 0.86 5.48
CA SER A 358 25.92 1.67 4.41
C SER A 358 24.91 1.98 3.31
N ASP A 359 24.11 0.98 2.92
CA ASP A 359 23.09 1.12 1.87
C ASP A 359 21.99 2.12 2.23
N ARG A 360 21.85 2.42 3.53
CA ARG A 360 20.84 3.35 4.06
C ARG A 360 21.42 4.69 4.52
N LEU A 361 22.74 4.85 4.46
CA LEU A 361 23.44 5.98 5.05
C LEU A 361 23.14 7.31 4.34
N GLU A 362 23.01 7.30 3.01
CA GLU A 362 22.69 8.50 2.24
C GLU A 362 21.31 9.06 2.63
N ASP A 363 20.33 8.18 2.88
CA ASP A 363 19.00 8.59 3.35
C ASP A 363 19.04 9.17 4.77
N VAL A 364 19.90 8.63 5.64
CA VAL A 364 20.15 9.22 6.97
C VAL A 364 20.71 10.63 6.83
N PHE A 365 21.71 10.83 5.96
CA PHE A 365 22.33 12.14 5.76
C PHE A 365 21.41 13.14 5.07
N ARG A 366 20.47 12.70 4.23
CA ARG A 366 19.44 13.57 3.66
C ARG A 366 18.56 14.18 4.75
N LEU A 367 18.16 13.39 5.74
CA LEU A 367 17.33 13.87 6.85
C LEU A 367 18.17 14.60 7.91
N HIS A 368 19.38 14.11 8.19
CA HIS A 368 20.30 14.63 9.20
C HIS A 368 21.67 15.00 8.58
N PRO A 369 21.78 16.10 7.81
CA PRO A 369 23.03 16.45 7.12
C PRO A 369 24.25 16.60 8.03
N ARG A 370 24.03 17.01 9.29
CA ARG A 370 25.08 17.16 10.29
C ARG A 370 25.76 15.84 10.67
N PHE A 371 25.12 14.69 10.41
CA PHE A 371 25.69 13.38 10.75
C PHE A 371 26.81 12.94 9.82
N ARG A 372 26.93 13.54 8.63
CA ARG A 372 28.00 13.21 7.68
C ARG A 372 29.38 13.48 8.28
N GLY A 373 29.54 14.64 8.93
CA GLY A 373 30.75 15.04 9.63
C GLY A 373 32.02 14.95 8.77
N SER A 374 33.18 15.11 9.41
CA SER A 374 34.49 14.79 8.84
C SER A 374 35.35 14.17 9.93
N ASP A 375 36.39 13.43 9.53
CA ASP A 375 37.38 12.94 10.48
C ASP A 375 38.04 14.13 11.17
N VAL A 376 38.16 14.08 12.49
CA VAL A 376 38.78 15.13 13.31
C VAL A 376 40.04 14.57 13.93
N GLN A 377 41.13 15.34 13.89
CA GLN A 377 42.36 15.01 14.60
C GLN A 377 42.76 16.18 15.51
N ILE A 378 42.92 15.90 16.81
CA ILE A 378 43.40 16.86 17.81
C ILE A 378 44.70 16.29 18.40
N GLY A 379 45.84 16.80 17.94
CA GLY A 379 47.15 16.26 18.29
C GLY A 379 47.29 14.79 17.85
N ALA A 380 47.46 13.88 18.82
CA ALA A 380 47.55 12.44 18.58
C ALA A 380 46.18 11.72 18.60
N VAL A 381 45.12 12.38 19.08
CA VAL A 381 43.78 11.79 19.16
C VAL A 381 43.11 11.91 17.80
N LYS A 382 42.73 10.78 17.21
CA LYS A 382 41.92 10.71 15.99
C LYS A 382 40.49 10.34 16.38
N ALA A 383 39.55 11.18 15.97
CA ALA A 383 38.11 10.93 16.06
C ALA A 383 37.58 10.72 14.64
N PRO A 384 37.51 9.47 14.15
CA PRO A 384 36.97 9.18 12.82
C PRO A 384 35.50 9.61 12.72
N SER A 385 35.08 10.03 11.54
CA SER A 385 33.68 10.28 11.23
C SER A 385 32.87 8.98 11.29
N PHE A 386 31.56 9.10 11.44
CA PHE A 386 30.66 7.95 11.43
C PHE A 386 30.79 7.13 10.13
N ALA A 387 30.97 7.79 8.98
CA ALA A 387 31.20 7.13 7.71
C ALA A 387 32.53 6.34 7.69
N SER A 388 33.61 6.93 8.24
CA SER A 388 34.91 6.25 8.36
C SER A 388 34.85 5.05 9.30
N LEU A 389 34.19 5.17 10.45
CA LEU A 389 33.95 4.04 11.38
C LEU A 389 33.18 2.92 10.70
N LEU A 390 32.08 3.25 10.01
CA LEU A 390 31.29 2.25 9.29
C LEU A 390 32.10 1.56 8.19
N SER A 391 32.94 2.32 7.47
CA SER A 391 33.82 1.75 6.44
C SER A 391 34.85 0.79 7.02
N GLN A 392 35.37 1.05 8.22
CA GLN A 392 36.28 0.15 8.92
C GLN A 392 35.53 -1.10 9.42
N ALA A 393 34.33 -0.92 9.97
CA ALA A 393 33.50 -2.00 10.49
C ALA A 393 32.97 -2.96 9.40
N ARG A 394 33.01 -2.59 8.11
CA ARG A 394 32.63 -3.49 7.01
C ARG A 394 33.45 -4.78 6.97
N GLY A 395 34.72 -4.73 7.35
CA GLY A 395 35.56 -5.94 7.42
C GLY A 395 35.13 -6.90 8.53
N LEU A 396 34.56 -6.38 9.62
CA LEU A 396 34.12 -7.18 10.76
C LEU A 396 32.94 -8.10 10.43
N ASP A 397 32.06 -7.68 9.51
CA ASP A 397 30.93 -8.52 9.09
C ASP A 397 31.48 -9.88 8.62
N GLU A 398 32.50 -9.92 7.76
CA GLU A 398 33.05 -11.16 7.18
C GLU A 398 33.65 -12.10 8.24
N GLU A 399 34.15 -11.56 9.35
CA GLU A 399 34.76 -12.31 10.46
C GLU A 399 33.74 -12.80 11.50
N LEU A 400 32.50 -12.32 11.43
CA LEU A 400 31.45 -12.58 12.41
C LEU A 400 30.23 -13.29 11.77
N PRO A 401 30.38 -14.50 11.19
CA PRO A 401 29.23 -15.29 10.79
C PRO A 401 28.48 -15.81 12.04
N ALA A 402 27.18 -15.91 11.92
CA ALA A 402 26.35 -16.66 12.85
C ALA A 402 26.68 -18.15 12.77
N PRO A 403 26.75 -18.88 13.89
CA PRO A 403 27.03 -20.32 13.89
C PRO A 403 25.89 -21.16 13.28
N PHE A 404 24.69 -20.59 13.15
CA PHE A 404 23.52 -21.20 12.55
C PHE A 404 22.57 -20.14 12.01
N SER A 405 21.69 -20.53 11.09
CA SER A 405 20.58 -19.70 10.61
C SER A 405 19.25 -20.16 11.20
N VAL A 406 18.33 -19.22 11.38
CA VAL A 406 16.93 -19.49 11.76
C VAL A 406 16.00 -18.73 10.84
N PHE A 407 14.71 -19.05 10.83
CA PHE A 407 13.72 -18.22 10.17
C PHE A 407 13.34 -17.05 11.08
N ILE A 408 13.58 -15.83 10.61
CA ILE A 408 13.37 -14.58 11.37
C ILE A 408 12.18 -13.80 10.82
N HIS A 409 11.59 -12.94 11.64
CA HIS A 409 10.60 -11.94 11.19
C HIS A 409 11.24 -10.94 10.22
N GLY A 410 12.46 -10.50 10.50
CA GLY A 410 13.25 -9.58 9.67
C GLY A 410 12.97 -8.10 9.95
N ASP A 411 11.78 -7.77 10.43
CA ASP A 411 11.37 -6.43 10.93
C ASP A 411 10.65 -6.52 12.29
N PHE A 412 11.29 -7.17 13.26
CA PHE A 412 10.69 -7.58 14.54
C PHE A 412 10.47 -6.41 15.54
N ASN A 413 9.82 -5.35 15.09
CA ASN A 413 9.46 -4.21 15.93
C ASN A 413 8.26 -4.58 16.84
N ILE A 414 8.18 -3.93 18.00
CA ILE A 414 7.09 -4.17 18.97
C ILE A 414 5.70 -3.74 18.49
N ASP A 415 5.59 -2.92 17.44
CA ASP A 415 4.33 -2.58 16.77
C ASP A 415 3.91 -3.62 15.71
N ASN A 416 4.82 -4.52 15.32
CA ASN A 416 4.55 -5.63 14.40
C ASN A 416 4.13 -6.94 15.10
N ILE A 417 3.97 -6.91 16.42
CA ILE A 417 3.60 -8.06 17.24
C ILE A 417 2.25 -7.76 17.89
N LEU A 418 1.21 -8.51 17.54
CA LEU A 418 -0.10 -8.45 18.20
C LEU A 418 -0.17 -9.49 19.31
N TYR A 419 -0.74 -9.11 20.45
CA TYR A 419 -1.00 -9.97 21.58
C TYR A 419 -2.48 -9.92 21.94
N ASP A 420 -3.13 -11.08 21.86
CA ASP A 420 -4.49 -11.28 22.34
C ASP A 420 -4.45 -11.83 23.78
N SER A 421 -4.77 -10.95 24.72
CA SER A 421 -4.81 -11.29 26.15
C SER A 421 -5.96 -12.23 26.54
N LEU A 422 -7.00 -12.35 25.71
CA LEU A 422 -8.13 -13.24 25.99
C LEU A 422 -7.78 -14.70 25.68
N THR A 423 -7.03 -14.93 24.59
CA THR A 423 -6.66 -16.27 24.14
C THR A 423 -5.20 -16.64 24.42
N ASP A 424 -4.41 -15.71 24.96
CA ASP A 424 -2.96 -15.84 25.18
C ASP A 424 -2.22 -16.23 23.88
N ARG A 425 -2.63 -15.59 22.77
CA ARG A 425 -2.06 -15.82 21.44
C ARG A 425 -1.29 -14.61 20.95
N LEU A 426 -0.29 -14.88 20.13
CA LEU A 426 0.48 -13.89 19.42
C LEU A 426 0.21 -13.98 17.94
N HIS A 427 0.26 -12.82 17.29
CA HIS A 427 0.29 -12.75 15.84
C HIS A 427 1.37 -11.80 15.35
N PHE A 428 2.01 -12.14 14.24
CA PHE A 428 2.98 -11.29 13.54
C PHE A 428 2.31 -10.62 12.35
N ILE A 429 2.59 -9.34 12.18
CA ILE A 429 2.16 -8.55 11.02
C ILE A 429 3.39 -7.94 10.35
N ASP A 430 3.26 -7.55 9.08
CA ASP A 430 4.36 -6.96 8.31
C ASP A 430 5.56 -7.91 8.08
N VAL A 431 5.25 -9.16 7.76
CA VAL A 431 6.23 -10.26 7.63
C VAL A 431 6.97 -10.30 6.29
N TYR A 432 6.85 -9.28 5.43
CA TYR A 432 7.46 -9.29 4.08
C TYR A 432 9.00 -9.32 4.06
N ARG A 433 9.65 -9.05 5.21
CA ARG A 433 11.12 -9.14 5.38
C ARG A 433 11.58 -10.49 5.93
N SER A 434 10.67 -11.43 6.16
CA SER A 434 10.99 -12.72 6.75
C SER A 434 11.84 -13.58 5.83
N ARG A 435 12.86 -14.21 6.41
CA ARG A 435 13.85 -15.01 5.68
C ARG A 435 14.66 -15.86 6.65
N ARG A 436 15.42 -16.82 6.11
CA ARG A 436 16.51 -17.45 6.88
C ARG A 436 17.63 -16.45 7.08
N GLN A 437 18.03 -16.22 8.33
CA GLN A 437 19.09 -15.28 8.69
C GLN A 437 19.56 -15.53 10.14
N ASP A 438 20.57 -14.78 10.55
CA ASP A 438 20.94 -14.55 11.94
C ASP A 438 19.76 -14.03 12.79
N TYR A 439 19.47 -14.72 13.89
CA TYR A 439 18.44 -14.34 14.89
C TYR A 439 18.73 -13.01 15.59
N VAL A 440 20.00 -12.59 15.65
CA VAL A 440 20.41 -11.30 16.23
C VAL A 440 19.78 -10.12 15.46
N GLN A 441 19.39 -10.31 14.20
CA GLN A 441 18.67 -9.28 13.46
C GLN A 441 17.32 -8.97 14.15
N ASP A 442 16.52 -9.97 14.49
CA ASP A 442 15.26 -9.77 15.22
C ASP A 442 15.51 -9.20 16.62
N VAL A 443 16.56 -9.66 17.31
CA VAL A 443 16.93 -9.15 18.65
C VAL A 443 17.22 -7.65 18.60
N SER A 444 18.09 -7.23 17.69
CA SER A 444 18.50 -5.82 17.60
C SER A 444 17.35 -4.91 17.16
N VAL A 445 16.47 -5.37 16.26
CA VAL A 445 15.29 -4.62 15.82
C VAL A 445 14.31 -4.46 16.97
N PHE A 446 14.01 -5.54 17.70
CA PHE A 446 13.10 -5.52 18.84
C PHE A 446 13.57 -4.52 19.92
N LEU A 447 14.83 -4.61 20.32
CA LEU A 447 15.39 -3.77 21.39
C LEU A 447 15.40 -2.29 21.01
N VAL A 448 15.82 -1.94 19.78
CA VAL A 448 15.81 -0.55 19.34
C VAL A 448 14.39 -0.02 19.10
N SER A 449 13.45 -0.88 18.71
CA SER A 449 12.04 -0.47 18.56
C SER A 449 11.41 -0.04 19.88
N ILE A 450 11.83 -0.62 21.01
CA ILE A 450 11.46 -0.18 22.36
C ILE A 450 12.15 1.15 22.70
N PHE A 451 13.46 1.23 22.48
CA PHE A 451 14.26 2.42 22.82
C PHE A 451 13.74 3.68 22.10
N ARG A 452 13.46 3.56 20.79
CA ARG A 452 13.12 4.68 19.92
C ARG A 452 11.75 5.32 20.21
N LEU A 453 10.95 4.77 21.12
CA LEU A 453 9.67 5.37 21.49
C LEU A 453 9.92 6.67 22.28
N PRO A 454 9.41 7.83 21.85
CA PRO A 454 9.68 9.12 22.50
C PRO A 454 8.76 9.37 23.71
N VAL A 455 8.80 8.49 24.71
CA VAL A 455 7.88 8.52 25.88
C VAL A 455 8.63 8.86 27.17
N ALA A 456 8.40 10.05 27.72
CA ALA A 456 9.08 10.50 28.94
C ALA A 456 8.35 10.08 30.25
N GLU A 457 7.13 9.55 30.18
CA GLU A 457 6.37 9.17 31.37
C GLU A 457 7.09 8.06 32.16
N PRO A 458 7.43 8.26 33.45
CA PRO A 458 8.27 7.32 34.21
C PRO A 458 7.72 5.90 34.30
N ARG A 459 6.40 5.76 34.46
CA ARG A 459 5.74 4.44 34.56
C ARG A 459 5.87 3.65 33.26
N ILE A 460 5.53 4.28 32.14
CA ILE A 460 5.63 3.67 30.81
C ILE A 460 7.08 3.38 30.48
N ARG A 461 8.00 4.32 30.75
CA ARG A 461 9.43 4.10 30.51
C ARG A 461 10.00 2.95 31.34
N ALA A 462 9.53 2.76 32.58
CA ALA A 462 9.91 1.61 33.39
C ALA A 462 9.41 0.29 32.78
N ASN A 463 8.20 0.25 32.21
CA ASN A 463 7.69 -0.92 31.47
C ASN A 463 8.55 -1.23 30.24
N LEU A 464 8.82 -0.22 29.40
CA LEU A 464 9.67 -0.34 28.21
C LEU A 464 11.07 -0.87 28.59
N ASN A 465 11.72 -0.25 29.57
CA ASN A 465 13.05 -0.66 30.02
C ASN A 465 13.05 -2.08 30.61
N ARG A 466 11.99 -2.49 31.31
CA ARG A 466 11.85 -3.87 31.81
C ARG A 466 11.71 -4.87 30.67
N ALA A 467 10.90 -4.54 29.66
CA ALA A 467 10.72 -5.37 28.48
C ALA A 467 12.03 -5.56 27.70
N ALA A 468 12.77 -4.47 27.46
CA ALA A 468 14.09 -4.53 26.80
C ALA A 468 15.10 -5.38 27.58
N ARG A 469 15.21 -5.20 28.91
CA ARG A 469 16.12 -6.00 29.75
C ARG A 469 15.73 -7.47 29.79
N GLY A 470 14.43 -7.77 29.88
CA GLY A 470 13.91 -9.13 29.85
C GLY A 470 14.28 -9.82 28.54
N PHE A 471 14.00 -9.17 27.42
CA PHE A 471 14.29 -9.72 26.09
C PHE A 471 15.80 -9.85 25.81
N MET A 472 16.62 -8.91 26.27
CA MET A 472 18.09 -9.05 26.21
C MET A 472 18.58 -10.24 27.02
N SER A 473 18.05 -10.43 28.23
CA SER A 473 18.40 -11.56 29.10
C SER A 473 18.01 -12.89 28.45
N PHE A 474 16.84 -12.93 27.82
CA PHE A 474 16.39 -14.04 26.99
C PHE A 474 17.36 -14.33 25.84
N ALA A 475 17.71 -13.32 25.02
CA ALA A 475 18.58 -13.51 23.87
C ALA A 475 19.98 -14.02 24.26
N ARG A 476 20.55 -13.46 25.34
CA ARG A 476 21.83 -13.94 25.90
C ARG A 476 21.74 -15.37 26.42
N ARG A 477 20.63 -15.73 27.07
CA ARG A 477 20.39 -17.12 27.52
C ARG A 477 20.32 -18.05 26.32
N PHE A 478 19.54 -17.71 25.31
CA PHE A 478 19.37 -18.49 24.08
C PHE A 478 20.73 -18.74 23.39
N ALA A 479 21.54 -17.68 23.26
CA ALA A 479 22.89 -17.74 22.69
C ALA A 479 23.82 -18.70 23.48
N ARG A 480 23.86 -18.55 24.81
CA ARG A 480 24.70 -19.40 25.68
C ARG A 480 24.31 -20.87 25.63
N GLU A 481 23.02 -21.17 25.62
CA GLU A 481 22.52 -22.56 25.51
C GLU A 481 22.86 -23.22 24.16
N ARG A 482 23.28 -22.44 23.17
CA ARG A 482 23.59 -22.89 21.80
C ARG A 482 25.06 -22.65 21.43
N ASP A 483 25.90 -22.42 22.44
CA ASP A 483 27.35 -22.19 22.33
C ASP A 483 27.73 -21.09 21.32
N ASP A 484 26.91 -20.04 21.24
CA ASP A 484 27.09 -18.94 20.30
C ASP A 484 28.05 -17.87 20.85
N ALA A 485 29.34 -18.13 20.70
CA ALA A 485 30.41 -17.27 21.21
C ALA A 485 30.52 -15.90 20.53
N THR A 486 29.91 -15.69 19.37
CA THR A 486 29.98 -14.41 18.62
C THR A 486 28.74 -13.55 18.78
N PHE A 487 27.76 -13.98 19.57
CA PHE A 487 26.47 -13.31 19.76
C PHE A 487 26.62 -11.82 20.13
N GLU A 488 27.43 -11.48 21.14
CA GLU A 488 27.58 -10.10 21.63
C GLU A 488 28.18 -9.18 20.55
N ALA A 489 29.19 -9.66 19.81
CA ALA A 489 29.81 -8.89 18.74
C ALA A 489 28.83 -8.61 17.60
N ARG A 490 28.08 -9.64 17.18
CA ARG A 490 27.02 -9.50 16.16
C ARG A 490 25.87 -8.62 16.66
N LEU A 491 25.54 -8.68 17.95
CA LEU A 491 24.55 -7.82 18.57
C LEU A 491 24.98 -6.35 18.54
N GLY A 492 26.26 -6.06 18.80
CA GLY A 492 26.81 -4.71 18.67
C GLY A 492 26.62 -4.14 17.26
N LEU A 493 26.95 -4.92 16.23
CA LEU A 493 26.74 -4.54 14.83
C LEU A 493 25.25 -4.38 14.48
N GLY A 494 24.41 -5.31 14.93
CA GLY A 494 22.96 -5.27 14.74
C GLY A 494 22.30 -4.05 15.39
N LEU A 495 22.69 -3.71 16.62
CA LEU A 495 22.22 -2.53 17.35
C LEU A 495 22.70 -1.24 16.68
N ALA A 496 23.97 -1.14 16.30
CA ALA A 496 24.48 0.01 15.54
C ALA A 496 23.67 0.22 14.26
N ARG A 497 23.33 -0.88 13.56
CA ARG A 497 22.46 -0.84 12.38
C ARG A 497 21.06 -0.36 12.68
N SER A 498 20.43 -0.90 13.71
CA SER A 498 19.06 -0.55 14.09
C SER A 498 18.94 0.89 14.60
N PHE A 499 19.90 1.39 15.38
CA PHE A 499 19.95 2.80 15.79
C PHE A 499 20.11 3.73 14.60
N THR A 500 21.11 3.46 13.75
CA THR A 500 21.40 4.30 12.57
C THR A 500 20.19 4.38 11.64
N THR A 501 19.60 3.24 11.30
CA THR A 501 18.48 3.21 10.36
C THR A 501 17.18 3.77 10.94
N SER A 502 16.99 3.74 12.26
CA SER A 502 15.83 4.35 12.93
C SER A 502 15.85 5.87 12.85
N THR A 503 17.02 6.51 12.77
CA THR A 503 17.12 7.98 12.63
C THR A 503 16.46 8.51 11.35
N ARG A 504 16.28 7.68 10.32
CA ARG A 504 15.64 8.05 9.03
C ARG A 504 14.16 8.43 9.15
N PHE A 505 13.53 8.09 10.28
CA PHE A 505 12.14 8.39 10.55
C PHE A 505 11.97 9.31 11.77
N GLU A 506 13.08 9.77 12.35
CA GLU A 506 13.08 10.65 13.51
C GLU A 506 13.40 12.08 13.07
N THR A 507 12.49 13.01 13.33
CA THR A 507 12.63 14.43 13.00
C THR A 507 13.21 15.25 14.15
N ASP A 508 13.12 14.75 15.38
CA ASP A 508 13.81 15.36 16.53
C ASP A 508 15.32 15.16 16.39
N SER A 509 16.04 16.25 16.14
CA SER A 509 17.48 16.22 15.92
C SER A 509 18.28 15.80 17.15
N ASP A 510 17.80 16.12 18.36
CA ASP A 510 18.50 15.80 19.59
C ASP A 510 18.35 14.30 19.87
N PHE A 511 17.13 13.78 19.73
CA PHE A 511 16.90 12.34 19.90
C PHE A 511 17.57 11.49 18.80
N ALA A 512 17.54 11.95 17.54
CA ALA A 512 18.29 11.30 16.48
C ALA A 512 19.81 11.29 16.77
N ASN A 513 20.36 12.36 17.35
CA ASN A 513 21.77 12.41 17.72
C ASN A 513 22.10 11.46 18.88
N VAL A 514 21.19 11.29 19.84
CA VAL A 514 21.30 10.30 20.93
C VAL A 514 21.41 8.86 20.40
N MET A 515 20.61 8.51 19.39
CA MET A 515 20.71 7.20 18.71
C MET A 515 22.01 7.07 17.91
N ARG A 516 22.40 8.12 17.16
CA ARG A 516 23.66 8.14 16.41
C ARG A 516 24.88 7.94 17.32
N GLN A 517 24.92 8.61 18.48
CA GLN A 517 26.02 8.48 19.43
C GLN A 517 26.16 7.04 19.97
N ARG A 518 25.04 6.37 20.25
CA ARG A 518 25.05 4.94 20.62
C ARG A 518 25.57 4.05 19.50
N ALA A 519 25.13 4.30 18.25
CA ALA A 519 25.66 3.59 17.10
C ALA A 519 27.18 3.81 16.92
N THR A 520 27.66 5.04 17.09
CA THR A 520 29.08 5.38 17.07
C THR A 520 29.85 4.61 18.15
N LEU A 521 29.40 4.66 19.41
CA LEU A 521 30.02 3.95 20.53
C LEU A 521 30.13 2.45 20.27
N LEU A 522 29.07 1.82 19.76
CA LEU A 522 29.06 0.39 19.44
C LEU A 522 30.10 0.06 18.36
N LEU A 523 30.20 0.86 17.30
CA LEU A 523 31.21 0.66 16.25
C LEU A 523 32.63 0.87 16.76
N GLU A 524 32.87 1.89 17.59
CA GLU A 524 34.19 2.16 18.19
C GLU A 524 34.63 1.00 19.07
N THR A 525 33.79 0.54 20.00
CA THR A 525 34.13 -0.58 20.91
C THR A 525 34.37 -1.89 20.15
N LEU A 526 33.63 -2.16 19.07
CA LEU A 526 33.87 -3.32 18.21
C LEU A 526 35.21 -3.25 17.49
N LEU A 527 35.56 -2.07 16.95
CA LEU A 527 36.83 -1.86 16.25
C LEU A 527 38.02 -1.90 17.21
N GLU A 528 37.86 -1.39 18.43
CA GLU A 528 38.89 -1.47 19.48
C GLU A 528 39.12 -2.91 19.96
N HIS A 529 38.07 -3.75 19.99
CA HIS A 529 38.18 -5.16 20.36
C HIS A 529 38.71 -6.04 19.23
N HIS A 530 38.73 -5.55 17.99
CA HIS A 530 39.17 -6.32 16.82
C HIS A 530 40.60 -6.88 17.03
N GLY A 531 40.77 -8.18 16.76
CA GLY A 531 42.00 -8.91 17.04
C GLY A 531 42.05 -9.62 18.40
N SER A 532 41.09 -9.37 19.29
CA SER A 532 40.88 -10.15 20.52
C SER A 532 39.78 -11.21 20.34
N PRO A 533 39.69 -12.25 21.20
CA PRO A 533 38.62 -13.24 21.12
C PRO A 533 37.24 -12.62 21.26
N TRP A 534 36.35 -12.86 20.30
CA TRP A 534 34.98 -12.29 20.31
C TRP A 534 34.11 -12.78 21.48
N ALA A 535 34.44 -13.93 22.07
CA ALA A 535 33.77 -14.45 23.27
C ALA A 535 33.91 -13.53 24.50
N ASP A 536 34.93 -12.67 24.51
CA ASP A 536 35.20 -11.73 25.60
C ASP A 536 34.56 -10.35 25.38
N TYR A 537 34.01 -10.09 24.19
CA TYR A 537 33.30 -8.84 23.89
C TYR A 537 31.92 -8.85 24.52
N HIS A 538 31.49 -7.71 25.07
CA HIS A 538 30.18 -7.57 25.69
C HIS A 538 29.56 -6.21 25.36
N VAL A 539 28.29 -6.22 24.91
CA VAL A 539 27.53 -4.98 24.70
C VAL A 539 27.04 -4.46 26.06
N PRO A 540 27.33 -3.20 26.41
CA PRO A 540 26.80 -2.59 27.64
C PRO A 540 25.27 -2.52 27.67
N ASP A 541 24.65 -2.86 28.79
CA ASP A 541 23.18 -2.84 28.94
C ASP A 541 22.57 -1.42 28.87
N ASP A 542 23.35 -0.43 29.28
CA ASP A 542 22.96 0.99 29.34
C ASP A 542 22.81 1.62 27.95
N VAL A 543 23.39 1.03 26.91
CA VAL A 543 23.15 1.43 25.51
C VAL A 543 21.65 1.38 25.16
N LEU A 544 20.86 0.52 25.82
CA LEU A 544 19.43 0.36 25.54
C LEU A 544 18.52 1.05 26.56
N ILE A 545 19.07 1.79 27.52
CA ILE A 545 18.31 2.53 28.51
C ILE A 545 18.23 3.99 28.06
N TYR A 546 17.01 4.51 27.98
CA TYR A 546 16.72 5.93 27.69
C TYR A 546 17.07 6.81 28.88
#